data_AF-X1L0U7-F1
#
_entry.id   AF-X1L0U7-F1
#
_cell.length_a   1.000
_cell.length_b   1.000
_cell.length_c   1.000
_cell.angle_alpha   90.00
_cell.angle_beta   90.00
_cell.angle_gamma   90.00
#
_symmetry.space_group_name_H-M   'P 1'
#
loop_
_entity.id
_entity.type
_entity.pdbx_description
1 polymer ?
#
loop_
_entity_poly.entity_id
_entity_poly.type
_entity_poly.pdbx_seq_one_letter_code
_entity_poly.pdbx_strand_id
1 'polypeptide(L)'
;PGNNRGIECFRIGKFKLIAKPKDRLYLPAYKGSTLRGGFGQTLKRVVCVTKNKECKNCLLKEKCVYSYIFETPPPKDATRLRKYPFAPHPFVIEPPVERKEEY
;
A
#
# COMPACT_ATOMS: atom_id res chain seq x y z
N PRO A 1 33.50 -5.71 14.84
CA PRO A 1 32.81 -4.42 15.11
C PRO A 1 31.66 -4.19 14.12
N GLY A 2 30.55 -4.92 14.33
CA GLY A 2 29.33 -4.79 13.53
C GLY A 2 28.45 -3.70 14.11
N ASN A 3 28.32 -2.58 13.39
CA ASN A 3 27.52 -1.44 13.78
C ASN A 3 26.02 -1.78 13.66
N ASN A 4 25.45 -2.32 14.73
CA ASN A 4 24.04 -2.68 14.86
C ASN A 4 23.24 -1.43 15.28
N ARG A 5 23.19 -0.40 14.41
CA ARG A 5 22.24 0.71 14.61
C ARG A 5 20.85 0.18 14.30
N GLY A 6 20.19 -0.30 15.35
CA GLY A 6 18.77 -0.60 15.37
C GLY A 6 17.97 0.62 14.90
N ILE A 7 16.79 0.38 14.37
CA ILE A 7 15.87 1.38 13.83
C ILE A 7 15.46 2.33 14.96
N GLU A 8 16.18 3.43 15.16
CA GLU A 8 16.03 4.29 16.34
C GLU A 8 14.76 5.17 16.37
N CYS A 9 13.86 5.05 15.38
CA CYS A 9 12.52 5.64 15.48
C CYS A 9 11.56 5.05 14.44
N PHE A 10 11.06 3.83 14.67
CA PHE A 10 9.93 3.31 13.88
C PHE A 10 8.61 3.85 14.45
N ARG A 11 7.97 4.78 13.73
CA ARG A 11 6.67 5.37 14.12
C ARG A 11 5.55 4.68 13.35
N ILE A 12 4.55 4.19 14.08
CA ILE A 12 3.36 3.55 13.52
C ILE A 12 2.15 4.39 13.89
N GLY A 13 1.32 4.71 12.89
CA GLY A 13 -0.03 5.24 13.12
C GLY A 13 -1.05 4.12 12.93
N LYS A 14 -1.95 3.92 13.90
CA LYS A 14 -3.09 3.01 13.78
C LYS A 14 -4.38 3.80 13.64
N PHE A 15 -5.16 3.49 12.60
CA PHE A 15 -6.41 4.17 12.27
C PHE A 15 -7.53 3.16 12.12
N LYS A 16 -8.73 3.49 12.63
CA LYS A 16 -9.94 2.68 12.46
C LYS A 16 -10.90 3.43 11.53
N LEU A 17 -11.20 2.82 10.39
CA LEU A 17 -12.19 3.32 9.43
C LEU A 17 -13.48 2.53 9.61
N ILE A 18 -14.60 3.24 9.76
CA ILE A 18 -15.94 2.66 9.84
C ILE A 18 -16.76 3.25 8.70
N ALA A 19 -17.30 2.39 7.86
CA ALA A 19 -18.14 2.78 6.72
C ALA A 19 -19.36 1.87 6.65
N LYS A 20 -20.46 2.41 6.13
CA LYS A 20 -21.70 1.68 5.85
C LYS A 20 -22.01 1.82 4.37
N PRO A 21 -22.35 0.73 3.66
CA PRO A 21 -22.75 0.84 2.26
C PRO A 21 -24.07 1.61 2.14
N LYS A 22 -24.22 2.36 1.05
CA LYS A 22 -25.46 3.12 0.75
C LYS A 22 -26.52 2.24 0.09
N ASP A 23 -26.06 1.25 -0.67
CA ASP A 23 -26.85 0.28 -1.42
C ASP A 23 -26.31 -1.13 -1.15
N ARG A 24 -26.99 -2.17 -1.63
CA ARG A 24 -26.51 -3.55 -1.50
C ARG A 24 -25.10 -3.68 -2.05
N LEU A 25 -24.19 -4.24 -1.24
CA LEU A 25 -22.78 -4.40 -1.59
C LEU A 25 -22.36 -5.86 -1.46
N TYR A 26 -21.87 -6.42 -2.57
CA TYR A 26 -21.25 -7.74 -2.57
C TYR A 26 -19.73 -7.62 -2.49
N LEU A 27 -19.13 -8.27 -1.50
CA LEU A 27 -17.69 -8.37 -1.26
C LEU A 27 -17.27 -9.83 -1.20
N PRO A 28 -16.04 -10.18 -1.60
CA PRO A 28 -15.52 -11.52 -1.38
C PRO A 28 -15.44 -11.85 0.11
N ALA A 29 -15.48 -13.15 0.44
CA ALA A 29 -15.28 -13.65 1.80
C ALA A 29 -14.07 -13.00 2.50
N TYR A 30 -12.95 -12.83 1.79
CA TYR A 30 -11.79 -12.06 2.26
C TYR A 30 -11.79 -10.62 1.73
N LYS A 31 -12.21 -9.65 2.58
CA LYS A 31 -12.34 -8.23 2.19
C LYS A 31 -11.00 -7.52 1.96
N GLY A 32 -9.90 -8.06 2.48
CA GLY A 32 -8.59 -7.41 2.43
C GLY A 32 -8.12 -7.14 1.00
N SER A 33 -8.37 -8.06 0.07
CA SER A 33 -8.02 -7.89 -1.34
C SER A 33 -8.80 -6.74 -2.00
N THR A 34 -10.11 -6.67 -1.78
CA THR A 34 -10.97 -5.59 -2.30
C THR A 34 -10.60 -4.24 -1.68
N LEU A 35 -10.40 -4.17 -0.37
CA LEU A 35 -10.01 -2.94 0.31
C LEU A 35 -8.64 -2.43 -0.15
N ARG A 36 -7.63 -3.32 -0.25
CA ARG A 36 -6.31 -2.98 -0.78
C ARG A 36 -6.40 -2.48 -2.22
N GLY A 37 -7.15 -3.20 -3.07
CA GLY A 37 -7.32 -2.85 -4.47
C GLY A 37 -8.02 -1.50 -4.65
N GLY A 38 -9.14 -1.29 -3.95
CA GLY A 38 -9.91 -0.05 -3.99
C GLY A 38 -9.11 1.15 -3.47
N PHE A 39 -8.39 0.98 -2.36
CA PHE A 39 -7.50 2.02 -1.83
C PHE A 39 -6.40 2.38 -2.83
N GLY A 40 -5.70 1.38 -3.38
CA GLY A 40 -4.63 1.60 -4.35
C GLY A 40 -5.12 2.29 -5.62
N GLN A 41 -6.19 1.80 -6.23
CA GLN A 41 -6.75 2.41 -7.44
C GLN A 41 -7.20 3.86 -7.20
N THR A 42 -7.89 4.10 -6.07
CA THR A 42 -8.38 5.45 -5.74
C THR A 42 -7.22 6.39 -5.45
N LEU A 43 -6.25 5.95 -4.64
CA LEU A 43 -5.06 6.76 -4.34
C LEU A 43 -4.31 7.11 -5.64
N LYS A 44 -4.10 6.13 -6.54
CA LYS A 44 -3.47 6.38 -7.83
C LYS A 44 -4.20 7.45 -8.61
N ARG A 45 -5.54 7.34 -8.73
CA ARG A 45 -6.37 8.32 -9.45
C ARG A 45 -6.25 9.73 -8.86
N VAL A 46 -6.19 9.85 -7.52
CA VAL A 46 -6.12 11.15 -6.83
C VAL A 46 -4.74 11.81 -6.97
N VAL A 47 -3.64 11.05 -6.84
CA VAL A 47 -2.29 11.63 -6.78
C VAL A 47 -1.54 11.63 -8.12
N CYS A 48 -1.99 10.83 -9.09
CA CYS A 48 -1.24 10.63 -10.34
C CYS A 48 -1.43 11.80 -11.31
N VAL A 49 -0.40 12.63 -11.44
CA VAL A 49 -0.36 13.74 -12.40
C VAL A 49 -0.31 13.31 -13.87
N THR A 50 0.11 12.06 -14.15
CA THR A 50 0.25 11.53 -15.52
C THR A 50 -0.99 10.76 -16.00
N LYS A 51 -2.13 10.89 -15.30
CA LYS A 51 -3.42 10.28 -15.65
C LYS A 51 -3.37 8.75 -15.69
N ASN A 52 -2.91 8.13 -14.61
CA ASN A 52 -2.89 6.67 -14.39
C ASN A 52 -2.00 5.84 -15.33
N LYS A 53 -1.01 6.46 -15.99
CA LYS A 53 0.02 5.72 -16.75
C LYS A 53 0.78 4.71 -15.87
N GLU A 54 1.54 3.83 -16.52
CA GLU A 54 2.39 2.86 -15.84
C GLU A 54 3.47 3.54 -14.97
N CYS A 55 3.64 3.07 -13.74
CA CYS A 55 4.57 3.66 -12.79
C CYS A 55 6.05 3.34 -13.09
N LYS A 56 6.32 2.23 -13.79
CA LYS A 56 7.68 1.72 -14.05
C LYS A 56 8.60 2.76 -14.72
N ASN A 57 8.05 3.49 -15.68
CA ASN A 57 8.76 4.52 -16.46
C ASN A 57 8.39 5.95 -16.06
N CYS A 58 7.75 6.14 -14.90
CA CYS A 58 7.31 7.46 -14.45
C CYS A 58 8.49 8.29 -13.92
N LEU A 59 8.62 9.54 -14.42
CA LEU A 59 9.65 10.49 -13.98
C LEU A 59 9.59 10.77 -12.47
N LEU A 60 8.40 10.71 -11.88
CA LEU A 60 8.15 10.99 -10.47
C LEU A 60 8.18 9.75 -9.58
N LYS A 61 8.55 8.57 -10.08
CA LYS A 61 8.44 7.30 -9.33
C LYS A 61 9.11 7.31 -7.95
N GLU A 62 10.23 8.03 -7.80
CA GLU A 62 11.00 8.08 -6.54
C GLU A 62 10.35 9.00 -5.50
N LYS A 63 9.55 9.99 -5.93
CA LYS A 63 8.92 11.00 -5.07
C LYS A 63 7.39 10.88 -5.00
N CYS A 64 6.81 9.99 -5.79
CA CYS A 64 5.37 9.79 -5.89
C CYS A 64 4.86 9.00 -4.68
N VAL A 65 3.88 9.56 -3.97
CA VAL A 65 3.25 8.91 -2.80
C VAL A 65 2.65 7.55 -3.15
N TYR A 66 1.96 7.43 -4.29
CA TYR A 66 1.43 6.14 -4.74
C TYR A 66 2.55 5.12 -4.99
N SER A 67 3.63 5.55 -5.66
CA SER A 67 4.78 4.68 -5.93
C SER A 67 5.43 4.20 -4.63
N TYR A 68 5.65 5.09 -3.67
CA TYR A 68 6.19 4.72 -2.36
C TYR A 68 5.32 3.69 -1.62
N ILE A 69 4.00 3.87 -1.61
CA ILE A 69 3.07 3.03 -0.84
C ILE A 69 2.78 1.69 -1.53
N PHE A 70 2.57 1.68 -2.86
CA PHE A 70 2.02 0.52 -3.58
C PHE A 70 2.99 -0.15 -4.56
N GLU A 71 3.94 0.59 -5.15
CA GLU A 71 4.98 -0.01 -5.98
C GLU A 71 6.20 -0.35 -5.12
N THR A 72 6.46 0.47 -4.10
CA THR A 72 7.53 0.35 -3.10
C THR A 72 8.85 -0.14 -3.71
N PRO A 73 9.43 0.62 -4.68
CA PRO A 73 10.69 0.23 -5.30
C PRO A 73 11.80 0.16 -4.22
N PRO A 74 12.69 -0.84 -4.27
CA PRO A 74 13.78 -0.92 -3.33
C PRO A 74 14.71 0.31 -3.46
N PRO A 75 15.28 0.81 -2.35
CA PRO A 75 16.28 1.87 -2.41
C PRO A 75 17.42 1.51 -3.36
N LYS A 76 17.92 2.48 -4.15
CA LYS A 76 18.99 2.24 -5.13
C LYS A 76 20.29 1.77 -4.49
N ASP A 77 20.52 2.18 -3.25
CA ASP A 77 21.64 1.86 -2.39
C ASP A 77 21.39 0.65 -1.47
N ALA A 78 20.28 -0.09 -1.68
CA ALA A 78 19.95 -1.25 -0.87
C ALA A 78 21.06 -2.31 -0.94
N THR A 79 21.76 -2.53 0.18
CA THR A 79 22.76 -3.59 0.37
C THR A 79 22.14 -4.92 0.78
N ARG A 80 20.87 -4.91 1.22
CA ARG A 80 20.06 -6.07 1.64
C ARG A 80 18.80 -6.16 0.79
N LEU A 81 18.20 -7.36 0.68
CA LEU A 81 16.96 -7.62 -0.07
C LEU A 81 16.99 -7.30 -1.59
N ARG A 82 18.18 -7.17 -2.22
CA ARG A 82 18.34 -6.86 -3.66
C ARG A 82 17.64 -7.83 -4.63
N LYS A 83 17.33 -9.05 -4.18
CA LYS A 83 16.63 -10.07 -4.99
C LYS A 83 15.12 -9.86 -5.05
N TYR A 84 14.56 -9.03 -4.17
CA TYR A 84 13.13 -8.74 -4.18
C TYR A 84 12.85 -7.51 -5.06
N PRO A 85 11.88 -7.60 -5.98
CA PRO A 85 11.56 -6.49 -6.88
C PRO A 85 10.97 -5.28 -6.14
N PHE A 86 10.46 -5.50 -4.92
CA PHE A 86 9.78 -4.50 -4.10
C PHE A 86 10.21 -4.64 -2.64
N ALA A 87 10.36 -3.51 -1.95
CA ALA A 87 10.49 -3.51 -0.50
C ALA A 87 9.11 -3.72 0.17
N PRO A 88 9.06 -4.11 1.45
CA PRO A 88 7.79 -4.30 2.15
C PRO A 88 6.94 -3.02 2.13
N HIS A 89 5.67 -3.14 1.73
CA HIS A 89 4.76 -2.01 1.72
C HIS A 89 4.62 -1.39 3.12
N PRO A 90 4.65 -0.05 3.25
CA PRO A 90 4.69 0.62 4.55
C PRO A 90 3.31 0.74 5.22
N PHE A 91 2.39 -0.20 4.97
CA PHE A 91 1.06 -0.22 5.55
C PHE A 91 0.50 -1.63 5.69
N VAL A 92 -0.44 -1.81 6.61
CA VAL A 92 -1.20 -3.04 6.83
C VAL A 92 -2.68 -2.70 6.79
N ILE A 93 -3.48 -3.45 6.05
CA ILE A 93 -4.94 -3.41 6.12
C ILE A 93 -5.39 -4.59 6.97
N GLU A 94 -6.06 -4.29 8.08
CA GLU A 94 -6.72 -5.27 8.94
C GLU A 94 -8.22 -5.34 8.57
N PRO A 95 -8.64 -6.19 7.61
CA PRO A 95 -10.04 -6.32 7.28
C PRO A 95 -10.82 -6.99 8.43
N PRO A 96 -12.15 -6.81 8.50
CA PRO A 96 -12.99 -7.63 9.36
C PRO A 96 -12.75 -9.13 9.08
N VAL A 97 -12.65 -9.92 10.15
CA VAL A 97 -12.40 -11.38 10.06
C VAL A 97 -13.63 -12.17 9.60
N GLU A 98 -14.78 -11.52 9.47
CA GLU A 98 -16.01 -12.15 9.02
C GLU A 98 -15.93 -12.59 7.55
N ARG A 99 -16.69 -13.64 7.21
CA ARG A 99 -16.81 -14.14 5.84
C ARG A 99 -18.09 -13.68 5.14
N LYS A 100 -18.88 -12.79 5.76
CA LYS A 100 -20.09 -12.22 5.16
C LYS A 100 -19.76 -11.53 3.83
N GLU A 101 -20.54 -11.85 2.80
CA GLU A 101 -20.31 -11.38 1.43
C GLU A 101 -21.31 -10.33 0.98
N GLU A 102 -22.49 -10.23 1.60
CA GLU A 102 -23.53 -9.26 1.25
C GLU A 102 -23.74 -8.25 2.38
N TYR A 103 -23.72 -6.95 2.10
CA TYR A 103 -23.91 -5.85 3.08
C TYR A 103 -24.99 -4.87 2.64
#